data_AF-A0A938KBR2-F1
#
_entry.id   AF-A0A938KBR2-F1
#
_cell.length_a   1.000
_cell.length_b   1.000
_cell.length_c   1.000
_cell.angle_alpha   90.00
_cell.angle_beta   90.00
_cell.angle_gamma   90.00
#
_symmetry.space_group_name_H-M   'P 1'
#
loop_
_entity.id
_entity.type
_entity.pdbx_description
1 polymer ?
#
loop_
_entity_poly.entity_id
_entity_poly.type
_entity_poly.pdbx_seq_one_letter_code
_entity_poly.pdbx_strand_id
1 'polypeptide(L)'
;MKALVRNFATNPLMPGCVLASIMGDPQSRLAQSWDYATLAHFNKQGTLDIVSHFQSAGLINDEQAAKIIGSDTQFVTAFKQLVPKIPDVGYVTGCDAASVERLARALFSAKLLAEKLEILTPPQLSYEKTPKGTVDLLESLYDAFRKIVGGAWSVFFPLQDFSLATDASAQFWMACLYTGRTDEMVNGFVGLFRREHRVRLLALNRGHVKEKGIHLRDVITEYLDNSKDKITKLHEVGGDYVRQGLDHAFNDIVQVVGKLKLPPLVVLYYEFLTQEMERFINSNPGFHSRFTRFIEFPDYTPQELCRIFCLMCWKNGLALTPGLKEKILHHFTLLHRERADNFGNARLVRNCFESVINAQAMRLANAGSFELRALTLVNEADPDSPAQSFLADYRQKKKGHLVKCPHCDHLYSWTPEMEIVEAICQRCGKNYNCEFGIVQE
;
A
#
# COMPACT_ATOMS: atom_id res chain seq x y z
N MET A 1 -15.75 5.89 1.53
CA MET A 1 -14.96 4.65 1.54
C MET A 1 -13.75 4.71 2.48
N LYS A 2 -12.76 5.60 2.27
CA LYS A 2 -11.57 5.72 3.17
C LYS A 2 -11.92 5.87 4.67
N ALA A 3 -12.96 6.64 5.00
CA ALA A 3 -13.43 6.78 6.38
C ALA A 3 -13.97 5.47 6.99
N LEU A 4 -14.54 4.57 6.17
CA LEU A 4 -15.12 3.32 6.64
C LEU A 4 -14.04 2.32 7.04
N VAL A 5 -12.99 2.18 6.24
CA VAL A 5 -11.88 1.25 6.51
C VAL A 5 -10.97 1.70 7.65
N ARG A 6 -11.17 2.92 8.15
CA ARG A 6 -10.45 3.49 9.32
C ARG A 6 -11.30 3.46 10.59
N ASN A 7 -12.53 2.95 10.53
CA ASN A 7 -13.42 2.92 11.68
C ASN A 7 -13.22 1.65 12.51
N PHE A 8 -12.43 1.78 13.58
CA PHE A 8 -12.15 0.72 14.54
C PHE A 8 -12.99 0.81 15.83
N ALA A 9 -14.08 1.59 15.83
CA ALA A 9 -14.85 1.86 17.05
C ALA A 9 -15.50 0.61 17.63
N THR A 10 -16.08 -0.24 16.76
CA THR A 10 -16.72 -1.49 17.19
C THR A 10 -15.74 -2.66 17.17
N ASN A 11 -14.97 -2.80 16.09
CA ASN A 11 -14.03 -3.90 15.89
C ASN A 11 -12.59 -3.34 15.85
N PRO A 12 -11.72 -3.66 16.81
CA PRO A 12 -10.44 -2.95 17.00
C PRO A 12 -9.36 -3.29 15.97
N LEU A 13 -9.51 -4.40 15.22
CA LEU A 13 -8.52 -4.89 14.26
C LEU A 13 -9.05 -5.04 12.83
N MET A 14 -10.37 -5.06 12.62
CA MET A 14 -10.93 -5.20 11.29
C MET A 14 -12.31 -4.53 11.25
N PRO A 15 -12.47 -3.41 10.53
CA PRO A 15 -13.77 -2.77 10.40
C PRO A 15 -14.81 -3.74 9.83
N GLY A 16 -16.05 -3.66 10.33
CA GLY A 16 -17.12 -4.57 9.91
C GLY A 16 -17.40 -4.52 8.41
N CYS A 17 -17.22 -3.37 7.77
CA CYS A 17 -17.34 -3.23 6.32
C CYS A 17 -16.31 -4.07 5.56
N VAL A 18 -15.08 -4.18 6.08
CA VAL A 18 -14.01 -4.99 5.48
C VAL A 18 -14.35 -6.47 5.64
N LEU A 19 -14.79 -6.86 6.85
CA LEU A 19 -15.23 -8.22 7.13
C LEU A 19 -16.38 -8.65 6.19
N ALA A 20 -17.43 -7.82 6.09
CA ALA A 20 -18.56 -8.11 5.21
C ALA A 20 -18.14 -8.23 3.73
N SER A 21 -17.16 -7.44 3.29
CA SER A 21 -16.68 -7.46 1.90
C SER A 21 -15.94 -8.75 1.55
N ILE A 22 -15.39 -9.47 2.53
CA ILE A 22 -14.72 -10.75 2.30
C ILE A 22 -15.63 -11.97 2.52
N MET A 23 -16.92 -11.81 2.82
CA MET A 23 -17.85 -12.92 3.04
C MET A 23 -18.53 -13.37 1.73
N GLY A 24 -19.03 -14.61 1.66
CA GLY A 24 -19.78 -15.13 0.50
C GLY A 24 -18.93 -15.87 -0.53
N ASP A 25 -19.38 -16.03 -1.78
CA ASP A 25 -18.59 -16.74 -2.79
C ASP A 25 -17.46 -15.85 -3.35
N PRO A 26 -16.17 -16.26 -3.30
CA PRO A 26 -15.03 -15.49 -3.80
C PRO A 26 -15.17 -14.98 -5.24
N GLN A 27 -15.85 -15.71 -6.13
CA GLN A 27 -16.06 -15.24 -7.50
C GLN A 27 -17.10 -14.12 -7.57
N SER A 28 -18.18 -14.23 -6.80
CA SER A 28 -19.22 -13.21 -6.68
C SER A 28 -18.81 -11.95 -5.90
N ARG A 29 -17.86 -12.06 -4.95
CA ARG A 29 -17.39 -10.94 -4.11
C ARG A 29 -16.80 -9.77 -4.90
N LEU A 30 -16.23 -10.04 -6.08
CA LEU A 30 -15.70 -9.03 -7.00
C LEU A 30 -16.79 -8.16 -7.65
N ALA A 31 -17.95 -8.76 -7.90
CA ALA A 31 -19.10 -8.10 -8.52
C ALA A 31 -20.04 -7.47 -7.48
N GLN A 32 -19.86 -7.82 -6.19
CA GLN A 32 -20.72 -7.36 -5.12
C GLN A 32 -20.43 -5.90 -4.79
N SER A 33 -21.30 -5.01 -5.26
CA SER A 33 -21.25 -3.59 -4.90
C SER A 33 -22.18 -3.33 -3.73
N TRP A 34 -21.60 -3.02 -2.58
CA TRP A 34 -22.34 -2.58 -1.41
C TRP A 34 -22.44 -1.06 -1.42
N ASP A 35 -23.63 -0.53 -1.14
CA ASP A 35 -23.79 0.90 -0.95
C ASP A 35 -23.10 1.38 0.34
N TYR A 36 -22.84 2.69 0.42
CA TYR A 36 -22.16 3.27 1.57
C TYR A 36 -22.93 3.05 2.87
N ALA A 37 -24.26 3.11 2.84
CA ALA A 37 -25.12 2.99 4.02
C ALA A 37 -25.01 1.60 4.64
N THR A 38 -25.00 0.55 3.81
CA THR A 38 -24.86 -0.83 4.23
C THR A 38 -23.49 -1.10 4.81
N LEU A 39 -22.43 -0.61 4.17
CA LEU A 39 -21.07 -0.74 4.71
C LEU A 39 -20.91 0.02 6.04
N ALA A 40 -21.50 1.21 6.16
CA ALA A 40 -21.52 1.97 7.40
C ALA A 40 -22.33 1.26 8.51
N HIS A 41 -23.37 0.52 8.13
CA HIS A 41 -24.15 -0.30 9.05
C HIS A 41 -23.31 -1.46 9.60
N PHE A 42 -22.60 -2.20 8.74
CA PHE A 42 -21.70 -3.27 9.19
C PHE A 42 -20.61 -2.78 10.14
N ASN A 43 -20.10 -1.56 9.97
CA ASN A 43 -19.14 -0.98 10.91
C ASN A 43 -19.68 -0.75 12.32
N LYS A 44 -21.00 -0.77 12.53
CA LYS A 44 -21.64 -0.65 13.84
C LYS A 44 -21.89 -2.01 14.50
N GLN A 45 -21.69 -3.11 13.78
CA GLN A 45 -21.95 -4.47 14.24
C GLN A 45 -20.68 -5.17 14.72
N GLY A 46 -20.80 -6.05 15.72
CA GLY A 46 -19.69 -6.89 16.14
C GLY A 46 -19.42 -8.01 15.14
N THR A 47 -18.22 -8.60 15.19
CA THR A 47 -17.86 -9.76 14.35
C THR A 47 -18.91 -10.87 14.39
N LEU A 48 -19.44 -11.19 15.58
CA LEU A 48 -20.45 -12.24 15.76
C LEU A 48 -21.71 -11.95 14.95
N ASP A 49 -22.27 -10.74 15.06
CA ASP A 49 -23.50 -10.35 14.36
C ASP A 49 -23.33 -10.42 12.85
N ILE A 50 -22.18 -9.95 12.36
CA ILE A 50 -21.85 -9.98 10.93
C ILE A 50 -21.74 -11.44 10.46
N VAL A 51 -21.00 -12.27 11.17
CA VAL A 51 -20.84 -13.69 10.80
C VAL A 51 -22.19 -14.41 10.82
N SER A 52 -23.01 -14.20 11.84
CA SER A 52 -24.36 -14.78 11.92
C SER A 52 -25.27 -14.34 10.77
N HIS A 53 -25.18 -13.07 10.35
CA HIS A 53 -25.91 -12.58 9.18
C HIS A 53 -25.54 -13.38 7.92
N PHE A 54 -24.26 -13.53 7.61
CA PHE A 54 -23.81 -14.26 6.42
C PHE A 54 -24.04 -15.77 6.51
N GLN A 55 -23.95 -16.35 7.70
CA GLN A 55 -24.28 -17.76 7.96
C GLN A 55 -25.77 -18.02 7.71
N SER A 56 -26.66 -17.16 8.22
CA SER A 56 -28.11 -17.28 8.01
C SER A 56 -28.52 -17.14 6.54
N ALA A 57 -27.73 -16.41 5.75
CA ALA A 57 -27.91 -16.26 4.31
C ALA A 57 -27.35 -17.45 3.50
N GLY A 58 -26.75 -18.46 4.14
CA GLY A 58 -26.14 -19.61 3.47
C GLY A 58 -24.85 -19.27 2.70
N LEU A 59 -24.24 -18.12 2.98
CA LEU A 59 -23.07 -17.62 2.26
C LEU A 59 -21.74 -18.14 2.83
N ILE A 60 -21.77 -18.65 4.06
CA ILE A 60 -20.67 -19.35 4.74
C ILE A 60 -21.23 -20.54 5.52
N ASN A 61 -20.43 -21.58 5.70
CA ASN A 61 -20.83 -22.75 6.50
C ASN A 61 -20.44 -22.61 7.98
N ASP A 62 -20.93 -23.54 8.81
CA ASP A 62 -20.70 -23.52 10.26
C ASP A 62 -19.22 -23.61 10.65
N GLU A 63 -18.43 -24.37 9.89
CA GLU A 63 -16.99 -24.52 10.11
C GLU A 63 -16.25 -23.19 9.84
N GLN A 64 -16.56 -22.52 8.74
CA GLN A 64 -16.01 -21.23 8.38
C GLN A 64 -16.40 -20.17 9.42
N ALA A 65 -17.68 -20.13 9.80
CA ALA A 65 -18.18 -19.21 10.83
C ALA A 65 -17.41 -19.39 12.16
N ALA A 66 -17.27 -20.63 12.63
CA ALA A 66 -16.56 -20.95 13.87
C ALA A 66 -15.07 -20.54 13.79
N LYS A 67 -14.38 -20.82 12.68
CA LYS A 67 -12.97 -20.44 12.48
C LYS A 67 -12.79 -18.93 12.45
N ILE A 68 -13.67 -18.18 11.78
CA ILE A 68 -13.61 -16.72 11.69
C ILE A 68 -13.80 -16.09 13.07
N ILE A 69 -14.80 -16.55 13.83
CA ILE A 69 -15.07 -16.05 15.19
C ILE A 69 -13.90 -16.39 16.13
N GLY A 70 -13.37 -17.61 16.03
CA GLY A 70 -12.22 -18.08 16.81
C GLY A 70 -10.97 -17.22 16.57
N SER A 71 -10.58 -17.05 15.31
CA SER A 71 -9.45 -16.21 14.91
C SER A 71 -9.66 -14.75 15.37
N ASP A 72 -10.83 -14.16 15.12
CA ASP A 72 -11.12 -12.78 15.57
C ASP A 72 -10.99 -12.61 17.08
N THR A 73 -11.59 -13.53 17.86
CA THR A 73 -11.52 -13.51 19.33
C THR A 73 -10.08 -13.60 19.81
N GLN A 74 -9.30 -14.50 19.21
CA GLN A 74 -7.92 -14.75 19.55
C GLN A 74 -7.05 -13.49 19.31
N PHE A 75 -7.14 -12.89 18.14
CA PHE A 75 -6.39 -11.70 17.77
C PHE A 75 -6.81 -10.46 18.57
N VAL A 76 -8.12 -10.24 18.72
CA VAL A 76 -8.64 -9.09 19.47
C VAL A 76 -8.25 -9.19 20.95
N THR A 77 -8.30 -10.39 21.54
CA THR A 77 -7.87 -10.61 22.92
C THR A 77 -6.39 -10.31 23.09
N ALA A 78 -5.55 -10.81 22.17
CA ALA A 78 -4.11 -10.56 22.22
C ALA A 78 -3.78 -9.07 22.03
N PHE A 79 -4.43 -8.38 21.10
CA PHE A 79 -4.25 -6.95 20.92
C PHE A 79 -4.65 -6.17 22.17
N LYS A 80 -5.78 -6.50 22.80
CA LYS A 80 -6.22 -5.89 24.08
C LYS A 80 -5.23 -6.11 25.22
N GLN A 81 -4.56 -7.27 25.25
CA GLN A 81 -3.51 -7.56 26.24
C GLN A 81 -2.18 -6.85 25.94
N LEU A 82 -1.93 -6.53 24.68
CA LEU A 82 -0.76 -5.77 24.23
C LEU A 82 -0.89 -4.27 24.51
N VAL A 83 -2.07 -3.67 24.30
CA VAL A 83 -2.31 -2.23 24.41
C VAL A 83 -1.76 -1.60 25.72
N PRO A 84 -1.98 -2.19 26.92
CA PRO A 84 -1.42 -1.65 28.16
C PRO A 84 0.11 -1.64 28.22
N LYS A 85 0.79 -2.44 27.40
CA LYS A 85 2.26 -2.55 27.34
C LYS A 85 2.89 -1.59 26.34
N ILE A 86 2.09 -0.99 25.45
CA ILE A 86 2.58 -0.11 24.36
C ILE A 86 3.42 1.08 24.87
N PRO A 87 3.09 1.76 25.97
CA PRO A 87 3.94 2.84 26.48
C PRO A 87 5.35 2.37 26.85
N ASP A 88 5.48 1.15 27.40
CA ASP A 88 6.78 0.56 27.73
C ASP A 88 7.55 0.20 26.44
N VAL A 89 6.85 -0.32 25.41
CA VAL A 89 7.44 -0.59 24.09
C VAL A 89 7.92 0.70 23.43
N GLY A 90 7.12 1.76 23.43
CA GLY A 90 7.49 3.08 22.91
C GLY A 90 8.73 3.65 23.60
N TYR A 91 8.77 3.58 24.93
CA TYR A 91 9.93 4.00 25.71
C TYR A 91 11.21 3.24 25.30
N VAL A 92 11.13 1.91 25.19
CA VAL A 92 12.26 1.06 24.83
C VAL A 92 12.74 1.31 23.40
N THR A 93 11.79 1.54 22.49
CA THR A 93 12.06 1.74 21.06
C THR A 93 12.41 3.18 20.69
N GLY A 94 12.31 4.12 21.63
CA GLY A 94 12.41 5.55 21.36
C GLY A 94 11.28 6.09 20.48
N CYS A 95 10.22 5.32 20.29
CA CYS A 95 9.05 5.68 19.48
C CYS A 95 7.94 6.22 20.39
N ASP A 96 7.11 7.13 19.87
CA ASP A 96 5.91 7.53 20.61
C ASP A 96 4.90 6.36 20.68
N ALA A 97 4.20 6.26 21.81
CA ALA A 97 3.27 5.16 22.07
C ALA A 97 2.15 5.06 21.03
N ALA A 98 1.69 6.20 20.50
CA ALA A 98 0.62 6.20 19.49
C ALA A 98 1.11 5.60 18.17
N SER A 99 2.34 5.88 17.74
CA SER A 99 2.95 5.28 16.55
C SER A 99 3.16 3.78 16.71
N VAL A 100 3.61 3.34 17.88
CA VAL A 100 3.74 1.90 18.19
C VAL A 100 2.37 1.21 18.15
N GLU A 101 1.32 1.82 18.71
CA GLU A 101 -0.03 1.25 18.65
C GLU A 101 -0.57 1.15 17.24
N ARG A 102 -0.39 2.20 16.41
CA ARG A 102 -0.84 2.18 15.02
C ARG A 102 -0.16 1.07 14.24
N LEU A 103 1.14 0.90 14.40
CA LEU A 103 1.87 -0.19 13.74
C LEU A 103 1.44 -1.56 14.27
N ALA A 104 1.32 -1.74 15.59
CA ALA A 104 0.82 -2.99 16.17
C ALA A 104 -0.56 -3.35 15.62
N ARG A 105 -1.48 -2.36 15.57
CA ARG A 105 -2.81 -2.55 14.99
C ARG A 105 -2.70 -2.94 13.53
N ALA A 106 -1.85 -2.27 12.74
CA ALA A 106 -1.70 -2.57 11.32
C ALA A 106 -1.22 -4.01 11.08
N LEU A 107 -0.25 -4.49 11.85
CA LEU A 107 0.28 -5.85 11.74
C LEU A 107 -0.73 -6.91 12.17
N PHE A 108 -1.40 -6.70 13.31
CA PHE A 108 -2.47 -7.60 13.76
C PHE A 108 -3.64 -7.64 12.77
N SER A 109 -4.00 -6.49 12.20
CA SER A 109 -5.07 -6.36 11.21
C SER A 109 -4.75 -7.07 9.90
N ALA A 110 -3.51 -6.90 9.39
CA ALA A 110 -3.05 -7.58 8.18
C ALA A 110 -3.08 -9.09 8.35
N LYS A 111 -2.63 -9.58 9.51
CA LYS A 111 -2.60 -11.00 9.83
C LYS A 111 -4.00 -11.61 10.00
N LEU A 112 -4.86 -10.93 10.75
CA LEU A 112 -6.25 -11.34 10.90
C LEU A 112 -6.98 -11.38 9.55
N LEU A 113 -6.69 -10.43 8.65
CA LEU A 113 -7.23 -10.44 7.30
C LEU A 113 -6.72 -11.62 6.48
N ALA A 114 -5.42 -11.93 6.55
CA ALA A 114 -4.86 -13.08 5.86
C ALA A 114 -5.52 -14.40 6.33
N GLU A 115 -5.65 -14.62 7.65
CA GLU A 115 -6.30 -15.82 8.18
C GLU A 115 -7.77 -15.92 7.73
N LYS A 116 -8.52 -14.81 7.78
CA LYS A 116 -9.91 -14.83 7.31
C LYS A 116 -10.00 -15.08 5.80
N LEU A 117 -9.08 -14.52 5.00
CA LEU A 117 -9.01 -14.82 3.58
C LEU A 117 -8.66 -16.28 3.32
N GLU A 118 -7.77 -16.88 4.10
CA GLU A 118 -7.41 -18.30 3.97
C GLU A 118 -8.61 -19.22 4.28
N ILE A 119 -9.41 -18.90 5.31
CA ILE A 119 -10.65 -19.63 5.62
C ILE A 119 -11.69 -19.51 4.49
N LEU A 120 -11.73 -18.36 3.85
CA LEU A 120 -12.81 -17.95 2.94
C LEU A 120 -12.45 -18.09 1.46
N THR A 121 -11.21 -18.40 1.12
CA THR A 121 -10.69 -18.43 -0.25
C THR A 121 -10.19 -19.83 -0.59
N PRO A 122 -10.73 -20.47 -1.63
CA PRO A 122 -10.28 -21.80 -2.02
C PRO A 122 -8.85 -21.75 -2.59
N PRO A 123 -8.05 -22.82 -2.45
CA PRO A 123 -6.66 -22.85 -2.89
C PRO A 123 -6.43 -22.43 -4.34
N GLN A 124 -7.38 -22.67 -5.24
CA GLN A 124 -7.24 -22.29 -6.65
C GLN A 124 -7.17 -20.77 -6.88
N LEU A 125 -7.58 -19.96 -5.90
CA LEU A 125 -7.56 -18.49 -5.96
C LEU A 125 -6.45 -17.87 -5.09
N SER A 126 -5.88 -18.62 -4.15
CA SER A 126 -4.77 -18.17 -3.31
C SER A 126 -3.39 -18.65 -3.78
N TYR A 127 -3.32 -19.60 -4.73
CA TYR A 127 -2.06 -20.11 -5.27
C TYR A 127 -1.85 -19.72 -6.74
N GLU A 128 -0.63 -19.31 -7.08
CA GLU A 128 -0.20 -19.00 -8.45
C GLU A 128 0.80 -20.04 -8.95
N LYS A 129 0.58 -20.61 -10.14
CA LYS A 129 1.57 -21.46 -10.81
C LYS A 129 2.60 -20.60 -11.53
N THR A 130 3.85 -20.72 -11.14
CA THR A 130 4.99 -20.06 -11.79
C THR A 130 5.94 -21.08 -12.41
N PRO A 131 6.85 -20.69 -13.32
CA PRO A 131 7.87 -21.59 -13.86
C PRO A 131 8.78 -22.21 -12.79
N LYS A 132 8.88 -21.59 -11.60
CA LYS A 132 9.72 -22.02 -10.47
C LYS A 132 8.96 -22.86 -9.43
N GLY A 133 7.65 -23.07 -9.62
CA GLY A 133 6.80 -23.80 -8.69
C GLY A 133 5.49 -23.08 -8.37
N THR A 134 4.75 -23.60 -7.41
CA THR A 134 3.51 -23.00 -6.91
C THR A 134 3.83 -22.00 -5.82
N VAL A 135 3.32 -20.78 -5.95
CA VAL A 135 3.51 -19.68 -4.99
C VAL A 135 2.20 -19.47 -4.24
N ASP A 136 2.27 -19.44 -2.91
CA ASP A 136 1.15 -19.02 -2.06
C ASP A 136 1.11 -17.50 -2.01
N LEU A 137 0.04 -16.90 -2.55
CA LEU A 137 -0.11 -15.45 -2.61
C LEU A 137 -0.42 -14.86 -1.23
N LEU A 138 -1.11 -15.57 -0.34
CA LEU A 138 -1.40 -15.07 1.00
C LEU A 138 -0.14 -15.08 1.87
N GLU A 139 0.68 -16.13 1.78
CA GLU A 139 1.99 -16.14 2.44
C GLU A 139 2.95 -15.12 1.84
N SER A 140 2.93 -14.91 0.52
CA SER A 140 3.76 -13.88 -0.14
C SER A 140 3.40 -12.47 0.36
N LEU A 141 2.11 -12.21 0.58
CA LEU A 141 1.64 -10.94 1.14
C LEU A 141 2.15 -10.75 2.58
N TYR A 142 2.09 -11.82 3.37
CA TYR A 142 2.58 -11.81 4.74
C TYR A 142 4.09 -11.62 4.81
N ASP A 143 4.85 -12.28 3.94
CA ASP A 143 6.28 -12.11 3.81
C ASP A 143 6.63 -10.67 3.44
N ALA A 144 5.87 -10.01 2.57
CA ALA A 144 6.08 -8.61 2.26
C ALA A 144 5.93 -7.71 3.51
N PHE A 145 4.94 -7.96 4.36
CA PHE A 145 4.79 -7.27 5.64
C PHE A 145 5.94 -7.57 6.61
N ARG A 146 6.37 -8.84 6.72
CA ARG A 146 7.54 -9.23 7.54
C ARG A 146 8.80 -8.51 7.09
N LYS A 147 9.03 -8.40 5.77
CA LYS A 147 10.18 -7.69 5.19
C LYS A 147 10.18 -6.21 5.56
N ILE A 148 9.02 -5.55 5.53
CA ILE A 148 8.91 -4.12 5.88
C ILE A 148 9.36 -3.89 7.33
N VAL A 149 8.79 -4.66 8.26
CA VAL A 149 9.09 -4.49 9.69
C VAL A 149 10.50 -4.99 10.03
N GLY A 150 10.95 -6.11 9.47
CA GLY A 150 12.30 -6.64 9.70
C GLY A 150 13.38 -5.69 9.16
N GLY A 151 13.17 -5.18 7.94
CA GLY A 151 14.00 -4.13 7.36
C GLY A 151 14.01 -2.89 8.23
N ALA A 152 12.84 -2.42 8.67
CA ALA A 152 12.74 -1.25 9.51
C ALA A 152 13.45 -1.43 10.87
N TRP A 153 13.24 -2.59 11.50
CA TRP A 153 13.85 -2.94 12.78
C TRP A 153 15.37 -3.00 12.70
N SER A 154 15.91 -3.65 11.66
CA SER A 154 17.36 -3.77 11.45
C SER A 154 18.05 -2.41 11.30
N VAL A 155 17.30 -1.40 10.86
CA VAL A 155 17.78 -0.01 10.76
C VAL A 155 17.71 0.71 12.11
N PHE A 156 16.68 0.48 12.93
CA PHE A 156 16.62 1.05 14.28
C PHE A 156 17.68 0.47 15.20
N PHE A 157 17.92 -0.85 15.11
CA PHE A 157 18.81 -1.57 15.99
C PHE A 157 19.83 -2.37 15.18
N PRO A 158 21.05 -1.86 14.92
CA PRO A 158 22.08 -2.60 14.22
C PRO A 158 22.57 -3.80 15.02
N LEU A 159 23.09 -4.83 14.33
CA LEU A 159 23.68 -6.03 14.94
C LEU A 159 24.79 -5.74 15.98
N GLN A 160 25.42 -4.57 15.88
CA GLN A 160 26.50 -4.15 16.77
C GLN A 160 25.99 -3.55 18.09
N ASP A 161 24.69 -3.22 18.15
CA ASP A 161 24.03 -2.56 19.28
C ASP A 161 23.17 -3.55 20.08
N PHE A 162 23.84 -4.53 20.69
CA PHE A 162 23.18 -5.46 21.60
C PHE A 162 22.95 -4.81 22.95
N SER A 163 21.71 -4.41 23.18
CA SER A 163 21.27 -3.83 24.45
C SER A 163 20.00 -4.53 24.95
N LEU A 164 19.72 -4.33 26.23
CA LEU A 164 18.45 -4.69 26.85
C LEU A 164 17.24 -4.09 26.10
N ALA A 165 17.38 -2.87 25.56
CA ALA A 165 16.33 -2.23 24.78
C ALA A 165 16.16 -2.89 23.39
N THR A 166 17.27 -3.23 22.75
CA THR A 166 17.31 -3.95 21.47
C THR A 166 16.62 -5.30 21.58
N ASP A 167 16.89 -6.06 22.64
CA ASP A 167 16.26 -7.36 22.89
C ASP A 167 14.75 -7.25 23.19
N ALA A 168 14.34 -6.31 24.05
CA ALA A 168 12.92 -6.08 24.33
C ALA A 168 12.14 -5.64 23.08
N SER A 169 12.77 -4.83 22.22
CA SER A 169 12.20 -4.49 20.92
C SER A 169 12.14 -5.71 19.99
N ALA A 170 13.22 -6.48 19.88
CA ALA A 170 13.29 -7.68 19.05
C ALA A 170 12.19 -8.68 19.44
N GLN A 171 12.00 -8.89 20.74
CA GLN A 171 10.94 -9.73 21.28
C GLN A 171 9.55 -9.26 20.87
N PHE A 172 9.27 -7.96 20.93
CA PHE A 172 8.01 -7.38 20.47
C PHE A 172 7.77 -7.55 18.97
N TRP A 173 8.78 -7.29 18.14
CA TRP A 173 8.65 -7.45 16.69
C TRP A 173 8.60 -8.91 16.25
N MET A 174 9.38 -9.80 16.86
CA MET A 174 9.30 -11.24 16.61
C MET A 174 7.90 -11.79 16.90
N ALA A 175 7.32 -11.36 18.02
CA ALA A 175 5.93 -11.58 18.37
C ALA A 175 5.01 -11.14 17.22
N CYS A 176 5.12 -9.88 16.78
CA CYS A 176 4.25 -9.36 15.72
C CYS A 176 4.46 -10.05 14.35
N LEU A 177 5.67 -10.56 14.06
CA LEU A 177 6.08 -11.02 12.73
C LEU A 177 6.05 -12.52 12.49
N TYR A 178 6.31 -13.34 13.50
CA TYR A 178 6.57 -14.77 13.27
C TYR A 178 5.56 -15.71 13.91
N THR A 179 4.75 -15.25 14.86
CA THR A 179 3.95 -16.17 15.65
C THR A 179 2.51 -16.19 15.14
N GLY A 180 2.08 -17.29 14.49
CA GLY A 180 0.64 -17.62 14.35
C GLY A 180 -0.05 -17.85 15.71
N ARG A 181 0.76 -17.93 16.77
CA ARG A 181 0.39 -18.06 18.16
C ARG A 181 0.30 -16.68 18.82
N THR A 182 -0.93 -16.22 19.03
CA THR A 182 -1.22 -14.90 19.62
C THR A 182 -0.78 -14.76 21.07
N ASP A 183 -0.62 -15.86 21.81
CA ASP A 183 -0.06 -15.90 23.15
C ASP A 183 1.42 -15.49 23.18
N GLU A 184 2.20 -15.89 22.18
CA GLU A 184 3.58 -15.41 22.02
C GLU A 184 3.63 -13.93 21.65
N MET A 185 2.62 -13.43 20.91
CA MET A 185 2.52 -11.99 20.60
C MET A 185 2.39 -11.12 21.86
N VAL A 186 1.70 -11.66 22.88
CA VAL A 186 1.47 -10.98 24.15
C VAL A 186 2.62 -11.22 25.11
N ASN A 187 3.08 -12.46 25.23
CA ASN A 187 4.05 -12.88 26.24
C ASN A 187 5.50 -12.67 25.80
N GLY A 188 5.74 -12.44 24.50
CA GLY A 188 7.05 -12.15 23.94
C GLY A 188 7.73 -10.96 24.63
N PHE A 189 6.98 -9.94 25.04
CA PHE A 189 7.52 -8.83 25.84
C PHE A 189 7.71 -9.26 27.32
N VAL A 190 8.87 -9.85 27.63
CA VAL A 190 9.15 -10.44 28.94
C VAL A 190 9.52 -9.38 29.98
N GLY A 191 8.64 -9.27 30.99
CA GLY A 191 8.90 -9.03 32.43
C GLY A 191 9.81 -7.87 32.88
N LEU A 192 11.08 -7.85 32.51
CA LEU A 192 12.11 -6.98 33.10
C LEU A 192 11.86 -5.49 32.85
N PHE A 193 11.09 -5.15 31.81
CA PHE A 193 10.82 -3.77 31.37
C PHE A 193 9.46 -3.23 31.80
N ARG A 194 8.63 -4.03 32.46
CA ARG A 194 7.38 -3.50 33.04
C ARG A 194 7.72 -2.51 34.15
N ARG A 195 6.91 -1.45 34.25
CA ARG A 195 7.06 -0.38 35.24
C ARG A 195 7.30 -0.87 36.69
N GLU A 196 6.71 -2.02 37.04
CA GLU A 196 6.84 -2.71 38.32
C GLU A 196 8.24 -3.33 38.59
N HIS A 197 8.91 -3.86 37.56
CA HIS A 197 10.28 -4.41 37.66
C HIS A 197 11.36 -3.32 37.54
N ARG A 198 11.04 -2.19 36.90
CA ARG A 198 11.92 -1.02 36.73
C ARG A 198 12.39 -0.44 38.08
N VAL A 199 11.51 -0.34 39.07
CA VAL A 199 11.86 0.19 40.41
C VAL A 199 12.88 -0.72 41.10
N ARG A 200 12.74 -2.05 40.94
CA ARG A 200 13.66 -3.04 41.50
C ARG A 200 15.03 -3.00 40.82
N LEU A 201 15.07 -2.84 39.50
CA LEU A 201 16.30 -2.65 38.70
C LEU A 201 17.01 -1.32 39.01
N LEU A 202 16.27 -0.22 39.14
CA LEU A 202 16.82 1.09 39.50
C LEU A 202 17.31 1.14 40.95
N ALA A 203 16.65 0.44 41.88
CA ALA A 203 17.10 0.31 43.26
C ALA A 203 18.41 -0.49 43.37
N LEU A 204 18.60 -1.52 42.54
CA LEU A 204 19.84 -2.29 42.46
C LEU A 204 21.01 -1.46 41.88
N ASN A 205 20.75 -0.57 40.92
CA ASN A 205 21.74 0.38 40.38
C ASN A 205 22.18 1.48 41.36
N ARG A 206 21.44 1.71 42.47
CA ARG A 206 21.79 2.67 43.52
C ARG A 206 22.73 2.09 44.59
N GLY A 207 23.36 0.94 44.33
CA GLY A 207 24.52 0.47 45.09
C GLY A 207 24.23 -0.16 46.46
N HIS A 208 22.99 -0.59 46.73
CA HIS A 208 22.67 -1.33 47.95
C HIS A 208 22.27 -2.78 47.64
N VAL A 209 23.27 -3.64 47.43
CA VAL A 209 23.32 -4.99 48.03
C VAL A 209 24.80 -5.32 48.27
N LYS A 210 25.26 -5.19 49.52
CA LYS A 210 26.38 -5.97 50.03
C LYS A 210 25.82 -7.32 50.44
N GLU A 211 26.05 -8.37 49.65
CA GLU A 211 26.16 -9.76 50.12
C GLU A 211 26.51 -10.66 48.93
N LYS A 212 27.22 -11.77 49.20
CA LYS A 212 27.67 -12.76 48.23
C LYS A 212 26.51 -13.20 47.32
N GLY A 213 26.44 -12.65 46.11
CA GLY A 213 25.37 -12.89 45.16
C GLY A 213 25.81 -12.43 43.77
N ILE A 214 25.36 -13.16 42.75
CA ILE A 214 25.74 -13.03 41.34
C ILE A 214 25.72 -11.56 40.92
N HIS A 215 26.82 -11.06 40.32
CA HIS A 215 26.87 -9.69 39.84
C HIS A 215 25.79 -9.49 38.76
N LEU A 216 24.95 -8.47 38.93
CA LEU A 216 23.84 -8.15 38.01
C LEU A 216 24.28 -8.05 36.54
N ARG A 217 25.50 -7.57 36.29
CA ARG A 217 26.10 -7.51 34.96
C ARG A 217 26.21 -8.89 34.33
N ASP A 218 26.59 -9.90 35.11
CA ASP A 218 26.79 -11.26 34.63
C ASP A 218 25.45 -11.91 34.28
N VAL A 219 24.40 -11.69 35.09
CA VAL A 219 23.03 -12.15 34.81
C VAL A 219 22.45 -11.50 33.55
N ILE A 220 22.66 -10.19 33.37
CA ILE A 220 22.21 -9.48 32.17
C ILE A 220 22.96 -9.98 30.94
N THR A 221 24.27 -10.22 31.06
CA THR A 221 25.10 -10.71 29.96
C THR A 221 24.67 -12.12 29.54
N GLU A 222 24.47 -13.04 30.49
CA GLU A 222 23.97 -14.40 30.24
C GLU A 222 22.57 -14.39 29.59
N TYR A 223 21.67 -13.52 30.05
CA TYR A 223 20.34 -13.36 29.46
C TYR A 223 20.39 -12.85 28.00
N LEU A 224 21.20 -11.83 27.74
CA LEU A 224 21.37 -11.27 26.39
C LEU A 224 22.03 -12.27 25.46
N ASP A 225 23.03 -13.03 25.95
CA ASP A 225 23.69 -14.09 25.19
C ASP A 225 22.70 -15.18 24.75
N ASN A 226 21.79 -15.59 25.64
CA ASN A 226 20.72 -16.54 25.32
C ASN A 226 19.65 -15.98 24.36
N SER A 227 19.60 -14.66 24.18
CA SER A 227 18.63 -13.98 23.31
C SER A 227 19.20 -13.63 21.93
N LYS A 228 20.49 -13.86 21.70
CA LYS A 228 21.19 -13.58 20.43
C LYS A 228 20.53 -14.22 19.22
N ASP A 229 20.10 -15.47 19.30
CA ASP A 229 19.48 -16.19 18.17
C ASP A 229 18.21 -15.48 17.65
N LYS A 230 17.42 -14.87 18.54
CA LYS A 230 16.20 -14.14 18.15
C LYS A 230 16.55 -12.87 17.39
N ILE A 231 17.55 -12.14 17.88
CA ILE A 231 18.04 -10.90 17.27
C ILE A 231 18.68 -11.19 15.91
N THR A 232 19.49 -12.25 15.81
CA THR A 232 20.11 -12.69 14.56
C THR A 232 19.05 -13.03 13.51
N LYS A 233 17.99 -13.78 13.86
CA LYS A 233 16.89 -14.09 12.93
C LYS A 233 16.19 -12.85 12.39
N LEU A 234 15.92 -11.86 13.24
CA LEU A 234 15.35 -10.58 12.82
C LEU A 234 16.28 -9.84 11.84
N HIS A 235 17.57 -9.88 12.10
CA HIS A 235 18.58 -9.28 11.23
C HIS A 235 18.78 -10.03 9.92
N GLU A 236 18.69 -11.35 9.90
CA GLU A 236 18.69 -12.15 8.68
C GLU A 236 17.50 -11.76 7.80
N VAL A 237 16.32 -11.60 8.40
CA VAL A 237 15.13 -11.15 7.67
C VAL A 237 15.11 -9.65 7.37
N GLY A 238 15.99 -8.83 7.98
CA GLY A 238 16.19 -7.43 7.57
C GLY A 238 17.32 -7.24 6.56
N GLY A 239 18.39 -8.04 6.64
CA GLY A 239 19.70 -7.78 6.05
C GLY A 239 19.74 -7.88 4.53
N ASP A 240 19.01 -8.83 3.94
CA ASP A 240 18.89 -8.93 2.49
C ASP A 240 18.06 -7.79 1.88
N TYR A 241 17.16 -7.19 2.66
CA TYR A 241 16.18 -6.21 2.18
C TYR A 241 16.63 -4.78 2.39
N VAL A 242 17.44 -4.49 3.42
CA VAL A 242 18.15 -3.20 3.52
C VAL A 242 19.00 -2.95 2.25
N ARG A 243 19.50 -4.00 1.60
CA ARG A 243 20.24 -3.90 0.33
C ARG A 243 19.35 -3.64 -0.89
N GLN A 244 18.11 -4.12 -0.89
CA GLN A 244 17.17 -3.98 -2.01
C GLN A 244 16.34 -2.69 -1.89
N GLY A 245 16.04 -2.23 -0.67
CA GLY A 245 15.18 -1.07 -0.40
C GLY A 245 13.76 -1.49 -0.02
N LEU A 246 13.15 -0.77 0.94
CA LEU A 246 11.79 -1.06 1.43
C LEU A 246 10.70 -0.91 0.36
N ASP A 247 10.95 -0.07 -0.64
CA ASP A 247 10.06 0.15 -1.79
C ASP A 247 9.73 -1.15 -2.53
N HIS A 248 10.65 -2.12 -2.55
CA HIS A 248 10.38 -3.43 -3.14
C HIS A 248 9.33 -4.21 -2.35
N ALA A 249 9.37 -4.20 -1.03
CA ALA A 249 8.38 -4.91 -0.22
C ALA A 249 6.99 -4.26 -0.32
N PHE A 250 6.93 -2.92 -0.44
CA PHE A 250 5.68 -2.23 -0.73
C PHE A 250 5.13 -2.57 -2.12
N ASN A 251 6.00 -2.65 -3.13
CA ASN A 251 5.61 -3.08 -4.47
C ASN A 251 5.15 -4.54 -4.51
N ASP A 252 5.77 -5.44 -3.74
CA ASP A 252 5.35 -6.84 -3.61
C ASP A 252 3.91 -6.92 -3.11
N ILE A 253 3.54 -6.13 -2.08
CA ILE A 253 2.16 -6.04 -1.58
C ILE A 253 1.20 -5.65 -2.72
N VAL A 254 1.52 -4.59 -3.46
CA VAL A 254 0.66 -4.10 -4.55
C VAL A 254 0.49 -5.16 -5.64
N GLN A 255 1.56 -5.86 -6.01
CA GLN A 255 1.51 -6.93 -7.00
C GLN A 255 0.67 -8.12 -6.52
N VAL A 256 0.91 -8.58 -5.29
CA VAL A 256 0.20 -9.73 -4.71
C VAL A 256 -1.29 -9.42 -4.52
N VAL A 257 -1.63 -8.25 -3.98
CA VAL A 257 -3.02 -7.79 -3.84
C VAL A 257 -3.71 -7.69 -5.21
N GLY A 258 -2.99 -7.24 -6.24
CA GLY A 258 -3.49 -7.22 -7.62
C GLY A 258 -3.79 -8.61 -8.19
N LYS A 259 -3.03 -9.63 -7.79
CA LYS A 259 -3.23 -11.03 -8.21
C LYS A 259 -4.37 -11.72 -7.48
N LEU A 260 -4.58 -11.40 -6.21
CA LEU A 260 -5.62 -12.00 -5.36
C LEU A 260 -7.05 -11.60 -5.76
N LYS A 261 -7.22 -10.67 -6.72
CA LYS A 261 -8.52 -10.16 -7.20
C LYS A 261 -9.47 -9.86 -6.03
N LEU A 262 -9.01 -9.03 -5.09
CA LEU A 262 -9.76 -8.68 -3.89
C LEU A 262 -10.78 -7.56 -4.17
N PRO A 263 -11.88 -7.49 -3.40
CA PRO A 263 -12.83 -6.38 -3.48
C PRO A 263 -12.15 -5.02 -3.24
N PRO A 264 -12.62 -3.93 -3.89
CA PRO A 264 -12.00 -2.60 -3.79
C PRO A 264 -11.82 -2.09 -2.35
N LEU A 265 -12.76 -2.42 -1.45
CA LEU A 265 -12.68 -2.02 -0.04
C LEU A 265 -11.54 -2.71 0.70
N VAL A 266 -11.23 -3.96 0.35
CA VAL A 266 -10.13 -4.74 0.94
C VAL A 266 -8.80 -4.20 0.43
N VAL A 267 -8.71 -3.83 -0.85
CA VAL A 267 -7.54 -3.15 -1.43
C VAL A 267 -7.28 -1.82 -0.72
N LEU A 268 -8.32 -1.00 -0.52
CA LEU A 268 -8.23 0.25 0.24
C LEU A 268 -7.81 0.02 1.70
N TYR A 269 -8.20 -1.10 2.29
CA TYR A 269 -7.79 -1.45 3.64
C TYR A 269 -6.31 -1.84 3.69
N TYR A 270 -5.82 -2.67 2.76
CA TYR A 270 -4.39 -2.96 2.64
C TYR A 270 -3.57 -1.70 2.43
N GLU A 271 -4.01 -0.80 1.55
CA GLU A 271 -3.35 0.50 1.34
C GLU A 271 -3.26 1.31 2.64
N PHE A 272 -4.34 1.32 3.44
CA PHE A 272 -4.33 1.96 4.76
C PHE A 272 -3.33 1.31 5.73
N LEU A 273 -3.31 -0.03 5.81
CA LEU A 273 -2.36 -0.74 6.68
C LEU A 273 -0.91 -0.44 6.29
N THR A 274 -0.63 -0.43 4.99
CA THR A 274 0.66 -0.07 4.41
C THR A 274 1.07 1.36 4.77
N GLN A 275 0.16 2.33 4.65
CA GLN A 275 0.39 3.73 5.05
C GLN A 275 0.72 3.87 6.54
N GLU A 276 0.10 3.08 7.42
CA GLU A 276 0.43 3.12 8.85
C GLU A 276 1.85 2.59 9.14
N MET A 277 2.33 1.61 8.37
CA MET A 277 3.71 1.13 8.47
C MET A 277 4.71 2.16 7.96
N GLU A 278 4.41 2.78 6.82
CA GLU A 278 5.21 3.87 6.25
C GLU A 278 5.29 5.08 7.20
N ARG A 279 4.17 5.46 7.82
CA ARG A 279 4.15 6.54 8.83
C ARG A 279 5.02 6.24 10.03
N PHE A 280 5.00 5.01 10.54
CA PHE A 280 5.87 4.59 11.64
C PHE A 280 7.35 4.66 11.28
N ILE A 281 7.67 4.23 10.06
CA ILE A 281 9.00 4.32 9.48
C ILE A 281 9.47 5.79 9.43
N ASN A 282 8.65 6.68 8.87
CA ASN A 282 8.98 8.09 8.67
C ASN A 282 8.96 8.91 9.97
N SER A 283 8.24 8.47 11.01
CA SER A 283 8.21 9.18 12.31
C SER A 283 9.54 9.13 13.08
N ASN A 284 10.48 8.28 12.65
CA ASN A 284 11.75 8.10 13.34
C ASN A 284 12.92 8.68 12.51
N PRO A 285 13.50 9.82 12.89
CA PRO A 285 14.51 10.53 12.08
C PRO A 285 15.80 9.72 11.83
N GLY A 286 16.12 8.74 12.69
CA GLY A 286 17.24 7.81 12.50
C GLY A 286 17.09 6.92 11.26
N PHE A 287 15.86 6.71 10.79
CA PHE A 287 15.55 5.87 9.64
C PHE A 287 16.07 6.47 8.33
N HIS A 288 15.66 7.70 8.02
CA HIS A 288 16.05 8.40 6.79
C HIS A 288 17.57 8.58 6.67
N SER A 289 18.27 8.73 7.79
CA SER A 289 19.72 8.87 7.80
C SER A 289 20.49 7.59 7.44
N ARG A 290 19.85 6.41 7.54
CA ARG A 290 20.49 5.09 7.38
C ARG A 290 20.14 4.39 6.07
N PHE A 291 19.07 4.79 5.39
CA PHE A 291 18.84 4.41 3.99
C PHE A 291 19.68 5.33 3.09
N THR A 292 20.75 4.78 2.53
CA THR A 292 21.66 5.52 1.64
C THR A 292 21.06 5.78 0.25
N ARG A 293 19.92 5.14 -0.08
CA ARG A 293 19.22 5.29 -1.35
C ARG A 293 17.72 5.28 -1.14
N PHE A 294 17.09 6.42 -1.37
CA PHE A 294 15.65 6.54 -1.63
C PHE A 294 15.49 6.59 -3.15
N ILE A 295 14.72 5.67 -3.72
CA ILE A 295 14.31 5.78 -5.11
C ILE A 295 12.91 6.39 -5.09
N GLU A 296 12.86 7.72 -5.14
CA GLU A 296 11.59 8.41 -5.33
C GLU A 296 11.06 8.07 -6.72
N PHE A 297 9.84 7.53 -6.78
CA PHE A 297 9.10 7.35 -8.02
C PHE A 297 8.16 8.55 -8.19
N PRO A 298 8.58 9.61 -8.88
CA PRO A 298 7.69 10.75 -9.10
C PRO A 298 6.49 10.34 -9.95
N ASP A 299 5.37 11.02 -9.74
CA ASP A 299 4.22 10.92 -10.64
C ASP A 299 4.62 11.24 -12.07
N TYR A 300 3.99 10.58 -13.03
CA TYR A 300 4.17 10.92 -14.44
C TYR A 300 3.67 12.35 -14.70
N THR A 301 4.45 13.07 -15.50
CA THR A 301 4.06 14.36 -16.05
C THR A 301 2.86 14.22 -17.01
N PRO A 302 2.06 15.27 -17.24
CA PRO A 302 0.96 15.23 -18.21
C PRO A 302 1.38 14.71 -19.60
N GLN A 303 2.60 15.05 -20.05
CA GLN A 303 3.15 14.58 -21.32
C GLN A 303 3.45 13.08 -21.30
N GLU A 304 3.97 12.56 -20.20
CA GLU A 304 4.20 11.11 -20.03
C GLU A 304 2.89 10.34 -19.96
N LEU A 305 1.87 10.88 -19.28
CA LEU A 305 0.52 10.30 -19.27
C LEU A 305 -0.07 10.24 -20.69
N CYS A 306 0.09 11.30 -21.50
CA CYS A 306 -0.32 11.32 -22.89
C CYS A 306 0.41 10.25 -23.73
N ARG A 307 1.72 10.08 -23.51
CA ARG A 307 2.51 9.04 -24.20
C ARG A 307 2.03 7.63 -23.85
N ILE A 308 1.71 7.38 -22.58
CA ILE A 308 1.13 6.10 -22.15
C ILE A 308 -0.22 5.88 -22.84
N PHE A 309 -1.05 6.91 -22.96
CA PHE A 309 -2.33 6.84 -23.67
C PHE A 309 -2.13 6.51 -25.16
N CYS A 310 -1.24 7.23 -25.85
CA CYS A 310 -0.90 6.95 -27.25
C CYS A 310 -0.36 5.53 -27.45
N LEU A 311 0.47 5.03 -26.52
CA LEU A 311 0.97 3.65 -26.56
C LEU A 311 -0.18 2.63 -26.42
N MET A 312 -1.16 2.90 -25.55
CA MET A 312 -2.35 2.04 -25.42
C MET A 312 -3.18 2.03 -26.70
N CYS A 313 -3.43 3.19 -27.32
CA CYS A 313 -4.12 3.29 -28.61
C CYS A 313 -3.37 2.52 -29.70
N TRP A 314 -2.06 2.74 -29.84
CA TRP A 314 -1.24 2.08 -30.85
C TRP A 314 -1.25 0.55 -30.69
N LYS A 315 -1.11 0.03 -29.46
CA LYS A 315 -1.19 -1.41 -29.18
C LYS A 315 -2.55 -2.03 -29.54
N ASN A 316 -3.62 -1.24 -29.56
CA ASN A 316 -4.96 -1.66 -29.95
C ASN A 316 -5.29 -1.31 -31.42
N GLY A 317 -4.32 -0.88 -32.22
CA GLY A 317 -4.52 -0.56 -33.64
C GLY A 317 -5.29 0.73 -33.89
N LEU A 318 -5.30 1.65 -32.92
CA LEU A 318 -6.03 2.92 -32.99
C LEU A 318 -5.12 4.08 -33.34
N ALA A 319 -5.59 4.94 -34.23
CA ALA A 319 -5.02 6.23 -34.59
C ALA A 319 -5.80 7.37 -33.92
N LEU A 320 -5.10 8.44 -33.53
CA LEU A 320 -5.68 9.61 -32.86
C LEU A 320 -5.69 10.82 -33.80
N THR A 321 -6.75 11.62 -33.77
CA THR A 321 -6.72 12.94 -34.43
C THR A 321 -5.84 13.92 -33.64
N PRO A 322 -5.28 14.95 -34.30
CA PRO A 322 -4.58 16.04 -33.61
C PRO A 322 -5.45 16.72 -32.54
N GLY A 323 -6.73 16.93 -32.85
CA GLY A 323 -7.70 17.50 -31.90
C GLY A 323 -7.88 16.65 -30.64
N LEU A 324 -7.84 15.31 -30.77
CA LEU A 324 -7.88 14.42 -29.62
C LEU A 324 -6.61 14.51 -28.77
N LYS A 325 -5.42 14.57 -29.40
CA LYS A 325 -4.15 14.71 -28.68
C LYS A 325 -4.13 15.98 -27.83
N GLU A 326 -4.59 17.11 -28.37
CA GLU A 326 -4.74 18.37 -27.63
C GLU A 326 -5.71 18.21 -26.45
N LYS A 327 -6.89 17.62 -26.69
CA LYS A 327 -7.91 17.43 -25.65
C LYS A 327 -7.42 16.53 -24.51
N ILE A 328 -6.69 15.46 -24.81
CA ILE A 328 -6.09 14.56 -23.81
C ILE A 328 -4.97 15.25 -23.03
N LEU A 329 -4.14 16.09 -23.67
CA LEU A 329 -3.12 16.88 -23.00
C LEU A 329 -3.74 17.83 -21.96
N HIS A 330 -4.79 18.57 -22.34
CA HIS A 330 -5.50 19.45 -21.40
C HIS A 330 -6.18 18.66 -20.27
N HIS A 331 -6.75 17.51 -20.59
CA HIS A 331 -7.38 16.61 -19.61
C HIS A 331 -6.37 16.16 -18.53
N PHE A 332 -5.23 15.59 -18.94
CA PHE A 332 -4.21 15.14 -17.97
C PHE A 332 -3.51 16.30 -17.27
N THR A 333 -3.39 17.47 -17.90
CA THR A 333 -2.85 18.68 -17.25
C THR A 333 -3.75 19.11 -16.09
N LEU A 334 -5.08 19.13 -16.29
CA LEU A 334 -6.03 19.47 -15.24
C LEU A 334 -5.99 18.44 -14.10
N LEU A 335 -6.08 17.15 -14.42
CA LEU A 335 -6.06 16.09 -13.40
C LEU A 335 -4.75 16.04 -12.62
N HIS A 336 -3.63 16.33 -13.27
CA HIS A 336 -2.34 16.42 -12.60
C HIS A 336 -2.27 17.66 -11.69
N ARG A 337 -2.89 18.79 -12.06
CA ARG A 337 -2.95 20.00 -11.22
C ARG A 337 -3.82 19.78 -9.97
N GLU A 338 -4.93 19.06 -10.12
CA GLU A 338 -5.89 18.78 -9.03
C GLU A 338 -5.54 17.51 -8.24
N ARG A 339 -4.34 16.94 -8.43
CA ARG A 339 -3.97 15.66 -7.83
C ARG A 339 -3.88 15.74 -6.30
N ALA A 340 -4.36 14.69 -5.65
CA ALA A 340 -4.14 14.41 -4.24
C ALA A 340 -2.99 13.40 -4.07
N ASP A 341 -2.56 13.14 -2.83
CA ASP A 341 -1.41 12.27 -2.48
C ASP A 341 -1.41 10.85 -3.10
N ASN A 342 -2.56 10.36 -3.59
CA ASN A 342 -2.68 9.04 -4.23
C ASN A 342 -3.07 9.16 -5.72
N PHE A 343 -2.24 9.84 -6.52
CA PHE A 343 -2.48 10.02 -7.95
C PHE A 343 -2.40 8.68 -8.72
N GLY A 344 -3.44 8.36 -9.50
CA GLY A 344 -3.60 7.03 -10.11
C GLY A 344 -2.63 6.67 -11.25
N ASN A 345 -1.81 7.62 -11.73
CA ASN A 345 -0.81 7.42 -12.79
C ASN A 345 -1.33 6.55 -13.96
N ALA A 346 -0.68 5.43 -14.28
CA ALA A 346 -1.07 4.56 -15.39
C ALA A 346 -2.50 4.00 -15.28
N ARG A 347 -3.05 3.85 -14.07
CA ARG A 347 -4.46 3.45 -13.86
C ARG A 347 -5.41 4.54 -14.33
N LEU A 348 -5.08 5.80 -14.08
CA LEU A 348 -5.85 6.95 -14.57
C LEU A 348 -5.85 6.98 -16.10
N VAL A 349 -4.70 6.72 -16.74
CA VAL A 349 -4.60 6.65 -18.21
C VAL A 349 -5.44 5.49 -18.76
N ARG A 350 -5.42 4.32 -18.12
CA ARG A 350 -6.25 3.16 -18.53
C ARG A 350 -7.74 3.48 -18.45
N ASN A 351 -8.20 4.07 -17.35
CA ASN A 351 -9.61 4.44 -17.20
C ASN A 351 -10.04 5.47 -18.28
N CYS A 352 -9.16 6.43 -18.58
CA CYS A 352 -9.39 7.39 -19.66
C CYS A 352 -9.47 6.69 -21.03
N PHE A 353 -8.56 5.76 -21.31
CA PHE A 353 -8.57 4.96 -22.53
C PHE A 353 -9.87 4.17 -22.67
N GLU A 354 -10.27 3.40 -21.65
CA GLU A 354 -11.52 2.63 -21.66
C GLU A 354 -12.75 3.51 -21.88
N SER A 355 -12.81 4.68 -21.24
CA SER A 355 -13.88 5.66 -21.45
C SER A 355 -13.95 6.15 -22.90
N VAL A 356 -12.80 6.43 -23.52
CA VAL A 356 -12.71 6.89 -24.90
C VAL A 356 -13.17 5.82 -25.89
N ILE A 357 -12.79 4.56 -25.67
CA ILE A 357 -13.25 3.43 -26.51
C ILE A 357 -14.76 3.26 -26.43
N ASN A 358 -15.33 3.33 -25.23
CA ASN A 358 -16.77 3.22 -25.06
C ASN A 358 -17.52 4.34 -25.80
N ALA A 359 -17.02 5.57 -25.73
CA ALA A 359 -17.63 6.69 -26.43
C ALA A 359 -17.47 6.60 -27.94
N GLN A 360 -16.32 6.16 -28.44
CA GLN A 360 -16.11 5.87 -29.86
C GLN A 360 -17.13 4.83 -30.35
N ALA A 361 -17.33 3.74 -29.61
CA ALA A 361 -18.30 2.71 -29.94
C ALA A 361 -19.73 3.27 -30.02
N MET A 362 -20.13 4.10 -29.05
CA MET A 362 -21.44 4.76 -29.07
C MET A 362 -21.60 5.70 -30.27
N ARG A 363 -20.57 6.49 -30.58
CA ARG A 363 -20.57 7.40 -31.74
C ARG A 363 -20.73 6.64 -33.06
N LEU A 364 -19.98 5.54 -33.23
CA LEU A 364 -20.03 4.73 -34.45
C LEU A 364 -21.39 4.01 -34.60
N ALA A 365 -21.93 3.49 -33.50
CA ALA A 365 -23.25 2.87 -33.48
C ALA A 365 -24.35 3.86 -33.90
N ASN A 366 -24.30 5.10 -33.40
CA ASN A 366 -25.26 6.14 -33.76
C ASN A 366 -25.10 6.64 -35.20
N ALA A 367 -23.87 6.68 -35.72
CA ALA A 367 -23.57 7.13 -37.08
C ALA A 367 -23.81 6.05 -38.15
N GLY A 368 -24.01 4.78 -37.76
CA GLY A 368 -24.10 3.64 -38.68
C GLY A 368 -22.83 3.41 -39.51
N SER A 369 -21.68 3.89 -39.02
CA SER A 369 -20.41 3.87 -39.75
C SER A 369 -19.51 2.75 -39.26
N PHE A 370 -19.34 1.71 -40.09
CA PHE A 370 -18.57 0.50 -39.76
C PHE A 370 -17.33 0.29 -40.65
N GLU A 371 -16.92 1.32 -41.39
CA GLU A 371 -15.71 1.25 -42.20
C GLU A 371 -14.45 1.12 -41.34
N LEU A 372 -13.45 0.39 -41.83
CA LEU A 372 -12.20 0.12 -41.09
C LEU A 372 -11.52 1.40 -40.59
N ARG A 373 -11.57 2.48 -41.38
CA ARG A 373 -11.01 3.77 -40.98
C ARG A 373 -11.77 4.39 -39.81
N ALA A 374 -13.09 4.26 -39.77
CA ALA A 374 -13.92 4.78 -38.68
C ALA A 374 -13.73 3.97 -37.39
N LEU A 375 -13.54 2.65 -37.52
CA LEU A 375 -13.25 1.74 -36.41
C LEU A 375 -11.87 1.97 -35.80
N THR A 376 -10.89 2.38 -36.60
CA THR A 376 -9.50 2.59 -36.16
C THR A 376 -9.18 4.04 -35.79
N LEU A 377 -10.06 5.01 -36.09
CA LEU A 377 -9.85 6.43 -35.78
C LEU A 377 -10.66 6.89 -34.57
N VAL A 378 -9.94 7.41 -33.58
CA VAL A 378 -10.49 8.04 -32.37
C VAL A 378 -10.28 9.55 -32.47
N ASN A 379 -11.30 10.34 -32.14
CA ASN A 379 -11.26 11.80 -32.31
C ASN A 379 -11.74 12.57 -31.06
N GLU A 380 -11.66 13.89 -31.11
CA GLU A 380 -11.94 14.79 -30.00
C GLU A 380 -13.40 14.77 -29.51
N ALA A 381 -14.33 14.17 -30.25
CA ALA A 381 -15.71 13.97 -29.83
C ALA A 381 -15.89 12.77 -28.89
N ASP A 382 -14.91 11.87 -28.79
CA ASP A 382 -15.02 10.64 -27.99
C ASP A 382 -14.86 10.86 -26.48
N PRO A 383 -13.80 11.54 -25.97
CA PRO A 383 -13.70 11.75 -24.53
C PRO A 383 -14.69 12.80 -24.03
N ASP A 384 -15.43 12.50 -22.97
CA ASP A 384 -15.99 13.53 -22.09
C ASP A 384 -14.88 14.01 -21.13
N SER A 385 -14.53 15.29 -21.20
CA SER A 385 -13.44 15.86 -20.41
C SER A 385 -13.93 17.04 -19.57
N PRO A 386 -13.66 17.06 -18.25
CA PRO A 386 -13.93 18.25 -17.42
C PRO A 386 -13.13 19.48 -17.86
N ALA A 387 -12.07 19.29 -18.66
CA ALA A 387 -11.29 20.39 -19.24
C ALA A 387 -11.93 21.02 -20.49
N GLN A 388 -13.16 20.65 -20.88
CA GLN A 388 -13.80 21.11 -22.12
C GLN A 388 -13.94 22.64 -22.20
N SER A 389 -14.33 23.28 -21.09
CA SER A 389 -14.44 24.75 -21.01
C SER A 389 -13.09 25.43 -21.15
N PHE A 390 -12.08 24.93 -20.42
CA PHE A 390 -10.71 25.45 -20.49
C PHE A 390 -10.07 25.29 -21.87
N LEU A 391 -10.33 24.17 -22.55
CA LEU A 391 -9.88 23.92 -23.92
C LEU A 391 -10.52 24.90 -24.92
N ALA A 392 -11.81 25.20 -24.77
CA ALA A 392 -12.51 26.16 -25.63
C ALA A 392 -11.90 27.57 -25.51
N ASP A 393 -11.62 28.03 -24.29
CA ASP A 393 -10.98 29.32 -24.03
C ASP A 393 -9.54 29.36 -24.56
N TYR A 394 -8.79 28.26 -24.44
CA TYR A 394 -7.42 28.16 -24.93
C TYR A 394 -7.35 28.27 -26.46
N ARG A 395 -8.22 27.55 -27.18
CA ARG A 395 -8.32 27.61 -28.65
C ARG A 395 -8.64 29.02 -29.15
N GLN A 396 -9.48 29.77 -28.44
CA GLN A 396 -9.78 31.16 -28.79
C GLN A 396 -8.56 32.09 -28.65
N LYS A 397 -7.69 31.83 -27.67
CA LYS A 397 -6.47 32.62 -27.44
C LYS A 397 -5.36 32.33 -28.45
N LYS A 398 -5.45 31.26 -29.25
CA LYS A 398 -4.42 30.81 -30.22
C LYS A 398 -3.01 30.71 -29.61
N LYS A 399 -2.91 30.35 -28.33
CA LYS A 399 -1.62 30.12 -27.68
C LYS A 399 -1.07 28.76 -28.15
N GLY A 400 0.21 28.72 -28.52
CA GLY A 400 0.90 27.48 -28.85
C GLY A 400 1.35 26.73 -27.60
N HIS A 401 1.69 25.45 -27.73
CA HIS A 401 2.33 24.70 -26.66
C HIS A 401 3.82 25.06 -26.56
N LEU A 402 4.35 25.09 -25.34
CA LEU A 402 5.79 25.20 -25.11
C LEU A 402 6.41 23.83 -24.99
N VAL A 403 7.40 23.51 -25.81
CA VAL A 403 8.15 22.26 -25.64
C VAL A 403 9.55 22.58 -25.16
N LYS A 404 9.91 21.99 -24.02
CA LYS A 404 11.23 22.10 -23.42
C LYS A 404 12.13 20.98 -23.97
N CYS A 405 13.32 21.34 -24.46
CA CYS A 405 14.32 20.33 -24.85
C CYS A 405 14.83 19.60 -23.59
N PRO A 406 14.73 18.26 -23.51
CA PRO A 406 15.14 17.50 -22.32
C PRO A 406 16.65 17.48 -22.09
N HIS A 407 17.45 17.93 -23.07
CA HIS A 407 18.91 17.89 -23.00
C HIS A 407 19.56 19.21 -22.60
N CYS A 408 18.90 20.34 -22.83
CA CYS A 408 19.50 21.68 -22.60
C CYS A 408 18.49 22.73 -22.12
N ASP A 409 17.27 22.30 -21.81
CA ASP A 409 16.21 23.11 -21.24
C ASP A 409 15.74 24.32 -22.07
N HIS A 410 16.17 24.42 -23.33
CA HIS A 410 15.72 25.46 -24.24
C HIS A 410 14.23 25.27 -24.59
N LEU A 411 13.49 26.37 -24.63
CA LEU A 411 12.04 26.40 -24.88
C LEU A 411 11.75 26.73 -26.33
N TYR A 412 10.88 25.95 -26.95
CA TYR A 412 10.35 26.19 -28.29
C TYR A 412 8.83 26.35 -28.22
N SER A 413 8.25 27.12 -29.13
CA SER A 413 6.79 27.27 -29.27
C SER A 413 6.31 26.52 -30.50
N TRP A 414 5.26 25.72 -30.33
CA TRP A 414 4.64 24.92 -31.38
C TRP A 414 3.16 25.23 -31.44
N THR A 415 2.58 25.23 -32.64
CA THR A 415 1.12 25.36 -32.76
C THR A 415 0.48 23.96 -32.76
N PRO A 416 -0.76 23.81 -32.23
CA PRO A 416 -1.42 22.51 -32.14
C PRO A 416 -1.64 21.81 -33.49
N GLU A 417 -1.59 22.55 -34.60
CA GLU A 417 -1.75 22.04 -35.96
C GLU A 417 -0.47 21.39 -36.52
N MET A 418 0.66 21.52 -35.83
CA MET A 418 1.93 20.92 -36.27
C MET A 418 2.01 19.46 -35.84
N GLU A 419 1.99 18.53 -36.79
CA GLU A 419 2.19 17.09 -36.55
C GLU A 419 3.68 16.74 -36.39
N ILE A 420 4.33 17.32 -35.38
CA ILE A 420 5.77 17.13 -35.16
C ILE A 420 5.97 16.24 -33.93
N VAL A 421 6.44 15.01 -34.18
CA VAL A 421 6.71 14.03 -33.14
C VAL A 421 8.14 14.16 -32.62
N GLU A 422 9.11 14.41 -33.52
CA GLU A 422 10.52 14.59 -33.20
C GLU A 422 11.06 15.89 -33.83
N ALA A 423 11.89 16.61 -33.08
CA ALA A 423 12.55 17.82 -33.53
C ALA A 423 14.04 17.81 -33.15
N ILE A 424 14.87 18.51 -33.94
CA ILE A 424 16.28 18.74 -33.64
C ILE A 424 16.38 20.05 -32.84
N CYS A 425 16.94 19.98 -31.64
CA CYS A 425 17.16 21.18 -30.84
C CYS A 425 18.26 22.05 -31.49
N GLN A 426 17.93 23.27 -31.91
CA GLN A 426 18.90 24.21 -32.50
C GLN A 426 20.01 24.63 -31.54
N ARG A 427 19.82 24.50 -30.22
CA ARG A 427 20.83 24.85 -29.21
C ARG A 427 21.85 23.75 -28.96
N CYS A 428 21.42 22.48 -28.86
CA CYS A 428 22.31 21.38 -28.49
C CYS A 428 22.48 20.31 -29.58
N GLY A 429 21.82 20.46 -30.73
CA GLY A 429 21.90 19.56 -31.88
C GLY A 429 21.28 18.17 -31.66
N LYS A 430 20.68 17.91 -30.50
CA LYS A 430 20.07 16.61 -30.17
C LYS A 430 18.62 16.52 -30.60
N ASN A 431 18.21 15.36 -31.08
CA ASN A 431 16.82 15.02 -31.35
C ASN A 431 16.06 14.87 -30.03
N TYR A 432 14.81 15.32 -30.00
CA TYR A 432 13.93 15.10 -28.87
C TYR A 432 12.47 14.96 -29.32
N ASN A 433 11.71 14.17 -28.56
CA ASN A 433 10.27 14.03 -28.78
C ASN A 433 9.56 15.32 -28.33
N CYS A 434 8.80 15.91 -29.24
CA CYS A 434 8.06 17.16 -29.03
C CYS A 434 6.55 16.99 -29.26
N GLU A 435 6.08 15.73 -29.28
CA GLU A 435 4.68 15.38 -29.55
C GLU A 435 3.70 16.02 -28.56
N PHE A 436 4.13 16.22 -27.30
CA PHE A 436 3.33 16.89 -26.26
C PHE A 436 4.15 18.00 -25.60
N GLY A 437 3.56 19.19 -25.51
CA GLY A 437 4.16 20.34 -24.85
C GLY A 437 3.52 20.69 -23.50
N ILE A 438 3.93 21.82 -22.95
CA ILE A 438 3.37 22.47 -21.76
C ILE A 438 2.29 23.43 -22.23
N VAL A 439 1.11 23.34 -21.63
CA VAL A 439 0.00 24.26 -21.89
C VAL A 439 0.34 25.62 -21.27
N GLN A 440 0.33 26.68 -22.07
CA GLN A 440 0.55 28.05 -21.59
C GLN A 440 -0.72 28.60 -20.92
N GLU A 441 -0.61 29.10 -19.69
CA GLU A 441 -1.70 29.84 -19.01
C GLU A 441 -1.99 31.18 -19.70
#